data_AF-A0A370BAY2-F1
#
_entry.id   AF-A0A370BAY2-F1
#
_cell.length_a   1.000
_cell.length_b   1.000
_cell.length_c   1.000
_cell.angle_alpha   90.00
_cell.angle_beta   90.00
_cell.angle_gamma   90.00
#
_symmetry.space_group_name_H-M   'P 1'
#
loop_
_entity.id
_entity.type
_entity.pdbx_description
1 polymer ?
#
loop_
_entity_poly.entity_id
_entity_poly.type
_entity_poly.pdbx_seq_one_letter_code
_entity_poly.pdbx_strand_id
1 'polypeptide(L)'
;ATGWIAWNNTDYDDLWDRSPYDHHPFEMHFGITDHAGRPKEPLRELAAFARVLERVDFARCRRTDADAALVVPAFLERGYPYSRPADRPLIFTSLHQGYVAARAADLPVALAREADGLPADAALYLLPSTRQLTTRTRRELERRAREGATVYLSFCSGEHPTTRGPWFHDLDGLFGVELQLSYGVAEPIEDDVLEMTFTEDFGSLAAGETLRFPVAGNEDSRAYLPVVPAGARVVATDAHGRPALLTYETGRGRTVLATYPLEHMAARTSRVNPEETHRLYAALARIAGAARPVTVDTPYVAADTLVREDGKRFVWLVSQADEELTVRPDADGELRDLESGEPVRDVVVAPYGVRVLELG
;
A
#
# COMPACT_ATOMS: atom_id res chain seq x y z
N ALA A 1 -0.51 -0.03 26.41
CA ALA A 1 0.96 -0.20 26.44
C ALA A 1 1.39 -0.73 25.08
N THR A 2 2.40 -0.11 24.47
CA THR A 2 2.99 -0.53 23.20
C THR A 2 4.41 -1.03 23.49
N GLY A 3 4.81 -2.16 22.93
CA GLY A 3 6.11 -2.76 23.20
C GLY A 3 6.54 -3.76 22.14
N TRP A 4 7.80 -4.16 22.18
CA TRP A 4 8.40 -5.12 21.28
C TRP A 4 8.86 -6.35 22.07
N ILE A 5 8.59 -7.55 21.57
CA ILE A 5 9.00 -8.81 22.20
C ILE A 5 9.64 -9.66 21.11
N ALA A 6 10.89 -10.08 21.34
CA ALA A 6 11.58 -10.98 20.44
C ALA A 6 11.15 -12.43 20.69
N TRP A 7 10.74 -13.12 19.64
CA TRP A 7 10.57 -14.57 19.62
C TRP A 7 11.53 -15.13 18.57
N ASN A 8 12.59 -15.87 18.93
CA ASN A 8 12.89 -16.47 20.23
C ASN A 8 13.83 -15.63 21.10
N ASN A 9 13.74 -15.81 22.43
CA ASN A 9 14.66 -15.13 23.35
C ASN A 9 16.09 -15.74 23.27
N THR A 10 16.20 -17.07 23.20
CA THR A 10 17.47 -17.80 23.23
C THR A 10 17.46 -18.96 22.24
N ASP A 11 18.64 -19.37 21.78
CA ASP A 11 18.81 -20.60 21.01
C ASP A 11 18.62 -21.85 21.90
N TYR A 12 18.20 -22.96 21.29
CA TYR A 12 17.69 -24.17 21.98
C TYR A 12 18.57 -25.41 21.77
N ASP A 13 19.87 -25.25 21.54
CA ASP A 13 20.80 -26.36 21.23
C ASP A 13 20.69 -27.56 22.18
N ASP A 14 20.47 -27.32 23.49
CA ASP A 14 20.33 -28.37 24.51
C ASP A 14 19.00 -29.14 24.46
N LEU A 15 18.07 -28.75 23.59
CA LEU A 15 16.75 -29.39 23.41
C LEU A 15 16.65 -30.20 22.12
N TRP A 16 17.77 -30.50 21.46
CA TRP A 16 17.82 -31.20 20.16
C TRP A 16 17.08 -32.55 20.14
N ASP A 17 16.94 -33.21 21.29
CA ASP A 17 16.27 -34.51 21.43
C ASP A 17 14.82 -34.40 21.96
N ARG A 18 14.28 -33.17 22.03
CA ARG A 18 12.93 -32.87 22.54
C ARG A 18 12.05 -32.33 21.44
N SER A 19 10.78 -32.75 21.41
CA SER A 19 9.79 -32.13 20.52
C SER A 19 9.43 -30.71 20.97
N PRO A 20 9.24 -29.77 20.02
CA PRO A 20 9.23 -29.98 18.57
C PRO A 20 10.61 -29.99 17.89
N TYR A 21 11.70 -29.71 18.60
CA TYR A 21 13.04 -29.46 18.02
C TYR A 21 13.73 -30.71 17.43
N ASP A 22 13.39 -31.90 17.89
CA ASP A 22 13.83 -33.17 17.29
C ASP A 22 13.37 -33.33 15.83
N HIS A 23 12.26 -32.69 15.45
CA HIS A 23 11.74 -32.68 14.08
C HIS A 23 11.53 -31.27 13.47
N HIS A 24 11.87 -30.20 14.19
CA HIS A 24 11.95 -28.80 13.73
C HIS A 24 13.32 -28.17 14.06
N PRO A 25 14.44 -28.75 13.58
CA PRO A 25 15.77 -28.26 13.93
C PRO A 25 16.04 -26.83 13.41
N PHE A 26 15.28 -26.34 12.42
CA PHE A 26 15.44 -24.98 11.89
C PHE A 26 15.01 -23.89 12.89
N GLU A 27 14.19 -24.21 13.89
CA GLU A 27 13.74 -23.23 14.90
C GLU A 27 14.75 -23.00 16.02
N MET A 28 15.80 -23.82 16.10
CA MET A 28 16.72 -23.87 17.23
C MET A 28 17.63 -22.65 17.35
N HIS A 29 17.84 -21.88 16.27
CA HIS A 29 18.80 -20.77 16.23
C HIS A 29 18.18 -19.39 15.95
N PHE A 30 16.88 -19.23 16.19
CA PHE A 30 16.17 -17.94 16.07
C PHE A 30 16.28 -17.06 17.32
N GLY A 31 17.04 -17.45 18.34
CA GLY A 31 17.25 -16.67 19.55
C GLY A 31 17.98 -15.36 19.30
N ILE A 32 17.65 -14.33 20.08
CA ILE A 32 18.45 -13.09 20.16
C ILE A 32 19.69 -13.27 21.07
N THR A 33 19.71 -14.31 21.89
CA THR A 33 20.92 -14.86 22.52
C THR A 33 21.22 -16.26 22.01
N ASP A 34 22.48 -16.68 22.08
CA ASP A 34 22.83 -18.09 21.85
C ASP A 34 22.44 -18.98 23.05
N HIS A 35 22.64 -20.30 22.93
CA HIS A 35 22.28 -21.27 23.99
C HIS A 35 22.99 -21.04 25.32
N ALA A 36 24.13 -20.32 25.32
CA ALA A 36 24.86 -19.95 26.52
C ALA A 36 24.42 -18.58 27.09
N GLY A 37 23.39 -17.96 26.51
CA GLY A 37 22.86 -16.66 26.89
C GLY A 37 23.70 -15.47 26.42
N ARG A 38 24.67 -15.69 25.52
CA ARG A 38 25.50 -14.59 24.98
C ARG A 38 24.72 -13.82 23.91
N PRO A 39 24.83 -12.48 23.88
CA PRO A 39 24.08 -11.66 22.93
C PRO A 39 24.52 -11.93 21.48
N LYS A 40 23.54 -12.19 20.60
CA LYS A 40 23.72 -12.21 19.14
C LYS A 40 23.48 -10.80 18.58
N GLU A 41 23.82 -10.60 17.31
CA GLU A 41 23.66 -9.30 16.64
C GLU A 41 22.24 -8.72 16.75
N PRO A 42 21.16 -9.52 16.60
CA PRO A 42 19.80 -9.01 16.79
C PRO A 42 19.55 -8.38 18.18
N LEU A 43 20.14 -8.89 19.26
CA LEU A 43 19.99 -8.27 20.59
C LEU A 43 20.72 -6.91 20.67
N ARG A 44 21.86 -6.76 19.98
CA ARG A 44 22.58 -5.47 19.91
C ARG A 44 21.77 -4.44 19.13
N GLU A 45 21.15 -4.85 18.02
CA GLU A 45 20.26 -4.00 17.24
C GLU A 45 19.02 -3.58 18.03
N LEU A 46 18.40 -4.49 18.77
CA LEU A 46 17.30 -4.14 19.67
C LEU A 46 17.71 -3.11 20.74
N ALA A 47 18.91 -3.24 21.29
CA ALA A 47 19.44 -2.25 22.23
C ALA A 47 19.71 -0.90 21.55
N ALA A 48 20.15 -0.89 20.29
CA ALA A 48 20.32 0.34 19.51
C ALA A 48 18.98 1.03 19.21
N PHE A 49 17.98 0.24 18.79
CA PHE A 49 16.63 0.73 18.53
C PHE A 49 15.96 1.28 19.80
N ALA A 50 16.13 0.62 20.95
CA ALA A 50 15.62 1.11 22.23
C ALA A 50 16.12 2.53 22.56
N ARG A 51 17.41 2.82 22.31
CA ARG A 51 17.97 4.17 22.49
C ARG A 51 17.34 5.21 21.56
N VAL A 52 16.86 4.82 20.38
CA VAL A 52 16.11 5.73 19.48
C VAL A 52 14.73 6.02 20.06
N LEU A 53 14.03 4.99 20.54
CA LEU A 53 12.70 5.12 21.14
C LEU A 53 12.71 5.98 22.42
N GLU A 54 13.72 5.82 23.27
CA GLU A 54 13.92 6.63 24.47
C GLU A 54 14.14 8.11 24.12
N ARG A 55 14.94 8.40 23.08
CA ARG A 55 15.25 9.77 22.66
C ARG A 55 14.02 10.56 22.20
N VAL A 56 13.07 9.90 21.54
CA VAL A 56 11.83 10.55 21.09
C VAL A 56 10.70 10.48 22.12
N ASP A 57 10.91 9.77 23.24
CA ASP A 57 9.87 9.46 24.22
C ASP A 57 8.66 8.76 23.54
N PHE A 58 8.96 7.69 22.79
CA PHE A 58 8.02 7.02 21.88
C PHE A 58 6.71 6.59 22.54
N ALA A 59 6.73 6.25 23.83
CA ALA A 59 5.53 5.86 24.57
C ALA A 59 4.45 6.96 24.60
N ARG A 60 4.85 8.22 24.39
CA ARG A 60 3.98 9.40 24.32
C ARG A 60 3.78 9.89 22.89
N CYS A 61 4.23 9.12 21.90
CA CYS A 61 4.03 9.41 20.48
C CYS A 61 2.83 8.65 19.94
N ARG A 62 2.13 9.28 19.01
CA ARG A 62 1.11 8.68 18.15
C ARG A 62 1.45 8.93 16.69
N ARG A 63 0.87 8.12 15.79
CA ARG A 63 0.89 8.43 14.36
C ARG A 63 0.05 9.68 14.10
N THR A 64 0.44 10.44 13.08
CA THR A 64 -0.45 11.45 12.48
C THR A 64 -1.69 10.79 11.89
N ASP A 65 -2.77 11.56 11.83
CA ASP A 65 -4.00 11.08 11.22
C ASP A 65 -3.79 10.93 9.71
N ALA A 66 -4.39 9.90 9.11
CA ALA A 66 -4.24 9.60 7.69
C ALA A 66 -5.47 10.05 6.91
N ASP A 67 -5.26 10.87 5.88
CA ASP A 67 -6.33 11.34 4.99
C ASP A 67 -6.65 10.34 3.85
N ALA A 68 -5.92 9.23 3.80
CA ALA A 68 -6.17 8.14 2.87
C ALA A 68 -6.60 6.87 3.61
N ALA A 69 -7.57 6.17 3.06
CA ALA A 69 -8.12 4.93 3.58
C ALA A 69 -7.84 3.78 2.59
N LEU A 70 -7.15 2.74 3.06
CA LEU A 70 -7.06 1.47 2.35
C LEU A 70 -8.26 0.61 2.76
N VAL A 71 -9.22 0.46 1.85
CA VAL A 71 -10.50 -0.20 2.16
C VAL A 71 -10.30 -1.70 2.23
N VAL A 72 -10.58 -2.30 3.39
CA VAL A 72 -10.47 -3.74 3.63
C VAL A 72 -11.84 -4.40 3.42
N PRO A 73 -12.02 -5.21 2.36
CA PRO A 73 -13.30 -5.86 2.10
C PRO A 73 -13.72 -6.81 3.22
N ALA A 74 -15.00 -6.83 3.57
CA ALA A 74 -15.55 -7.73 4.59
C ALA A 74 -15.40 -9.22 4.22
N PHE A 75 -15.18 -9.51 2.93
CA PHE A 75 -14.91 -10.85 2.40
C PHE A 75 -13.57 -11.43 2.87
N LEU A 76 -12.60 -10.58 3.23
CA LEU A 76 -11.35 -11.03 3.87
C LEU A 76 -11.60 -11.66 5.24
N GLU A 77 -12.65 -11.21 5.93
CA GLU A 77 -12.87 -11.51 7.35
C GLU A 77 -14.04 -12.46 7.55
N ARG A 78 -15.06 -12.38 6.69
CA ARG A 78 -16.32 -13.12 6.82
C ARG A 78 -16.47 -14.12 5.67
N GLY A 79 -16.93 -15.32 5.98
CA GLY A 79 -17.28 -16.34 4.98
C GLY A 79 -18.68 -16.10 4.45
N TYR A 80 -18.87 -15.12 3.57
CA TYR A 80 -20.17 -14.89 2.93
C TYR A 80 -20.54 -16.07 2.02
N PRO A 81 -21.82 -16.44 1.92
CA PRO A 81 -22.26 -17.44 0.95
C PRO A 81 -21.74 -17.11 -0.46
N TYR A 82 -21.35 -18.15 -1.19
CA TYR A 82 -20.77 -18.09 -2.54
C TYR A 82 -19.34 -17.52 -2.66
N SER A 83 -18.79 -16.89 -1.62
CA SER A 83 -17.35 -16.59 -1.58
C SER A 83 -16.53 -17.87 -1.52
N ARG A 84 -15.28 -17.83 -2.01
CA ARG A 84 -14.39 -19.00 -2.05
C ARG A 84 -13.24 -18.84 -1.07
N PRO A 85 -12.69 -19.94 -0.54
CA PRO A 85 -11.47 -19.89 0.27
C PRO A 85 -10.32 -19.13 -0.41
N ALA A 86 -10.21 -19.21 -1.75
CA ALA A 86 -9.20 -18.53 -2.54
C ALA A 86 -9.38 -17.00 -2.64
N ASP A 87 -10.57 -16.45 -2.40
CA ASP A 87 -10.78 -15.00 -2.44
C ASP A 87 -10.00 -14.29 -1.32
N ARG A 88 -9.85 -14.93 -0.14
CA ARG A 88 -9.22 -14.31 1.03
C ARG A 88 -7.71 -14.10 0.85
N PRO A 89 -6.92 -15.09 0.40
CA PRO A 89 -5.52 -14.88 0.05
C PRO A 89 -5.34 -13.77 -0.97
N LEU A 90 -6.15 -13.73 -2.04
CA LEU A 90 -6.08 -12.67 -3.06
C LEU A 90 -6.30 -11.29 -2.44
N ILE A 91 -7.39 -11.11 -1.69
CA ILE A 91 -7.69 -9.83 -1.02
C ILE A 91 -6.54 -9.44 -0.09
N PHE A 92 -6.03 -10.38 0.71
CA PHE A 92 -4.90 -10.13 1.61
C PHE A 92 -3.66 -9.68 0.86
N THR A 93 -3.26 -10.39 -0.20
CA THR A 93 -2.04 -10.06 -0.95
C THR A 93 -2.16 -8.76 -1.73
N SER A 94 -3.33 -8.45 -2.29
CA SER A 94 -3.59 -7.17 -2.97
C SER A 94 -3.59 -5.99 -2.00
N LEU A 95 -4.20 -6.14 -0.81
CA LEU A 95 -4.15 -5.12 0.24
C LEU A 95 -2.73 -4.93 0.77
N HIS A 96 -1.99 -6.02 0.96
CA HIS A 96 -0.60 -5.94 1.41
C HIS A 96 0.27 -5.21 0.39
N GLN A 97 0.15 -5.53 -0.90
CA GLN A 97 0.88 -4.82 -1.95
C GLN A 97 0.43 -3.35 -2.07
N GLY A 98 -0.87 -3.07 -1.98
CA GLY A 98 -1.37 -1.69 -1.92
C GLY A 98 -0.81 -0.90 -0.72
N TYR A 99 -0.66 -1.53 0.44
CA TYR A 99 0.00 -0.92 1.60
C TYR A 99 1.49 -0.65 1.30
N VAL A 100 2.22 -1.59 0.72
CA VAL A 100 3.63 -1.40 0.32
C VAL A 100 3.77 -0.25 -0.67
N ALA A 101 2.92 -0.19 -1.71
CA ALA A 101 2.91 0.90 -2.68
C ALA A 101 2.59 2.26 -2.04
N ALA A 102 1.65 2.31 -1.08
CA ALA A 102 1.36 3.52 -0.31
C ALA A 102 2.56 3.98 0.53
N ARG A 103 3.30 3.05 1.16
CA ARG A 103 4.53 3.37 1.88
C ARG A 103 5.63 3.91 0.97
N ALA A 104 5.81 3.31 -0.21
CA ALA A 104 6.76 3.79 -1.23
C ALA A 104 6.31 5.10 -1.91
N ALA A 105 5.07 5.54 -1.68
CA ALA A 105 4.53 6.82 -2.14
C ALA A 105 4.52 7.90 -1.04
N ASP A 106 5.08 7.59 0.14
CA ASP A 106 4.99 8.39 1.37
C ASP A 106 3.56 8.83 1.69
N LEU A 107 2.62 7.91 1.47
CA LEU A 107 1.20 8.12 1.72
C LEU A 107 0.78 7.37 3.00
N PRO A 108 0.56 8.08 4.12
CA PRO A 108 -0.07 7.49 5.29
C PRO A 108 -1.45 6.97 4.93
N VAL A 109 -1.72 5.70 5.25
CA VAL A 109 -3.02 5.06 5.01
C VAL A 109 -3.57 4.46 6.30
N ALA A 110 -4.85 4.70 6.58
CA ALA A 110 -5.61 3.97 7.58
C ALA A 110 -6.25 2.73 6.95
N LEU A 111 -6.22 1.59 7.64
CA LEU A 111 -6.97 0.40 7.22
C LEU A 111 -8.45 0.57 7.58
N ALA A 112 -9.30 0.76 6.58
CA ALA A 112 -10.73 1.00 6.75
C ALA A 112 -11.54 -0.27 6.45
N ARG A 113 -11.90 -1.01 7.51
CA ARG A 113 -12.64 -2.26 7.39
C ARG A 113 -14.10 -2.01 7.04
N GLU A 114 -14.61 -2.63 5.98
CA GLU A 114 -16.04 -2.60 5.65
C GLU A 114 -16.92 -3.04 6.84
N ALA A 115 -16.40 -3.95 7.68
CA ALA A 115 -17.09 -4.45 8.86
C ALA A 115 -17.39 -3.36 9.91
N ASP A 116 -16.53 -2.34 10.00
CA ASP A 116 -16.60 -1.26 10.98
C ASP A 116 -17.22 0.02 10.39
N GLY A 117 -17.27 0.11 9.05
CA GLY A 117 -17.70 1.29 8.31
C GLY A 117 -16.52 2.12 7.80
N LEU A 118 -16.75 2.92 6.76
CA LEU A 118 -15.71 3.76 6.19
C LEU A 118 -15.57 5.08 6.97
N PRO A 119 -14.34 5.63 7.13
CA PRO A 119 -14.13 6.95 7.70
C PRO A 119 -14.88 8.01 6.89
N ALA A 120 -15.17 9.15 7.52
CA ALA A 120 -16.02 10.17 6.91
C ALA A 120 -15.28 11.34 6.29
N ASP A 121 -14.01 11.43 6.62
CA ASP A 121 -13.10 12.56 6.51
C ASP A 121 -11.88 12.24 5.64
N ALA A 122 -11.71 10.98 5.22
CA ALA A 122 -10.66 10.62 4.27
C ALA A 122 -10.92 11.29 2.90
N ALA A 123 -9.87 11.93 2.38
CA ALA A 123 -9.82 12.55 1.07
C ALA A 123 -9.64 11.51 -0.05
N LEU A 124 -8.98 10.38 0.24
CA LEU A 124 -8.68 9.32 -0.72
C LEU A 124 -9.10 7.94 -0.19
N TYR A 125 -9.85 7.18 -0.99
CA TYR A 125 -10.17 5.77 -0.72
C TYR A 125 -9.48 4.90 -1.77
N LEU A 126 -8.64 3.98 -1.33
CA LEU A 126 -7.89 3.04 -2.16
C LEU A 126 -8.53 1.65 -2.09
N LEU A 127 -8.87 1.10 -3.25
CA LEU A 127 -9.44 -0.23 -3.42
C LEU A 127 -8.54 -1.05 -4.37
N PRO A 128 -7.40 -1.57 -3.87
CA PRO A 128 -6.42 -2.26 -4.69
C PRO A 128 -6.96 -3.59 -5.20
N SER A 129 -6.89 -3.80 -6.51
CA SER A 129 -7.24 -5.03 -7.23
C SER A 129 -8.54 -5.65 -6.69
N THR A 130 -9.55 -4.81 -6.57
CA THR A 130 -10.77 -5.14 -5.83
C THR A 130 -11.81 -5.77 -6.75
N ARG A 131 -12.26 -6.95 -6.34
CA ARG A 131 -13.37 -7.67 -6.95
C ARG A 131 -14.67 -7.52 -6.17
N GLN A 132 -14.63 -7.71 -4.86
CA GLN A 132 -15.80 -7.87 -3.99
C GLN A 132 -15.87 -6.74 -2.97
N LEU A 133 -17.04 -6.12 -2.87
CA LEU A 133 -17.39 -5.16 -1.81
C LEU A 133 -18.87 -5.29 -1.48
N THR A 134 -19.25 -4.88 -0.27
CA THR A 134 -20.65 -4.87 0.11
C THR A 134 -21.41 -3.74 -0.61
N THR A 135 -22.73 -3.94 -0.79
CA THR A 135 -23.61 -2.91 -1.34
C THR A 135 -23.59 -1.62 -0.50
N ARG A 136 -23.44 -1.74 0.83
CA ARG A 136 -23.32 -0.61 1.75
C ARG A 136 -22.07 0.21 1.41
N THR A 137 -20.92 -0.43 1.31
CA THR A 137 -19.65 0.23 1.00
C THR A 137 -19.66 0.85 -0.38
N ARG A 138 -20.20 0.16 -1.40
CA ARG A 138 -20.37 0.75 -2.74
C ARG A 138 -21.11 2.09 -2.66
N ARG A 139 -22.29 2.11 -2.02
CA ARG A 139 -23.10 3.34 -1.90
C ARG A 139 -22.41 4.41 -1.08
N GLU A 140 -21.66 3.99 -0.06
CA GLU A 140 -20.89 4.91 0.77
C GLU A 140 -19.76 5.57 -0.03
N LEU A 141 -18.97 4.80 -0.78
CA LEU A 141 -17.91 5.33 -1.65
C LEU A 141 -18.47 6.32 -2.68
N GLU A 142 -19.60 5.99 -3.30
CA GLU A 142 -20.29 6.91 -4.22
C GLU A 142 -20.67 8.22 -3.53
N ARG A 143 -21.19 8.14 -2.29
CA ARG A 143 -21.50 9.33 -1.48
C ARG A 143 -20.25 10.13 -1.14
N ARG A 144 -19.16 9.48 -0.73
CA ARG A 144 -17.88 10.14 -0.42
C ARG A 144 -17.31 10.85 -1.63
N ALA A 145 -17.33 10.20 -2.80
CA ALA A 145 -16.91 10.83 -4.05
C ALA A 145 -17.75 12.09 -4.33
N ARG A 146 -19.09 12.01 -4.23
CA ARG A 146 -19.97 13.17 -4.40
C ARG A 146 -19.70 14.30 -3.40
N GLU A 147 -19.27 13.96 -2.19
CA GLU A 147 -18.94 14.92 -1.13
C GLU A 147 -17.55 15.55 -1.26
N GLY A 148 -16.73 15.12 -2.21
CA GLY A 148 -15.42 15.73 -2.47
C GLY A 148 -14.23 14.76 -2.40
N ALA A 149 -14.43 13.51 -2.00
CA ALA A 149 -13.34 12.55 -1.96
C ALA A 149 -12.95 12.04 -3.35
N THR A 150 -11.75 11.48 -3.43
CA THR A 150 -11.31 10.64 -4.56
C THR A 150 -11.45 9.17 -4.17
N VAL A 151 -12.13 8.38 -5.01
CA VAL A 151 -12.24 6.92 -4.83
C VAL A 151 -11.50 6.24 -5.97
N TYR A 152 -10.43 5.52 -5.66
CA TYR A 152 -9.65 4.74 -6.62
C TYR A 152 -9.97 3.25 -6.49
N LEU A 153 -10.20 2.59 -7.62
CA LEU A 153 -10.28 1.14 -7.70
C LEU A 153 -9.46 0.64 -8.87
N SER A 154 -8.60 -0.35 -8.64
CA SER A 154 -8.06 -1.19 -9.71
C SER A 154 -8.85 -2.49 -9.75
N PHE A 155 -9.25 -2.93 -10.94
CA PHE A 155 -10.14 -4.06 -11.11
C PHE A 155 -9.38 -5.38 -11.03
N CYS A 156 -9.95 -6.38 -10.32
CA CYS A 156 -9.52 -7.77 -10.41
C CYS A 156 -10.71 -8.70 -10.69
N SER A 157 -10.53 -9.63 -11.63
CA SER A 157 -11.49 -10.70 -11.98
C SER A 157 -11.55 -11.82 -10.94
N GLY A 158 -10.51 -11.97 -10.12
CA GLY A 158 -10.28 -13.10 -9.23
C GLY A 158 -9.45 -14.23 -9.84
N GLU A 159 -9.05 -15.20 -9.02
CA GLU A 159 -8.13 -16.29 -9.40
C GLU A 159 -8.82 -17.60 -9.78
N HIS A 160 -10.08 -17.55 -10.21
CA HIS A 160 -10.84 -18.75 -10.50
C HIS A 160 -11.85 -18.58 -11.63
N PRO A 161 -12.25 -19.66 -12.33
CA PRO A 161 -12.89 -19.56 -13.65
C PRO A 161 -14.37 -19.18 -13.64
N THR A 162 -14.89 -18.73 -12.51
CA THR A 162 -16.33 -18.65 -12.26
C THR A 162 -16.65 -17.35 -11.51
N THR A 163 -17.79 -16.74 -11.85
CA THR A 163 -18.21 -15.42 -11.33
C THR A 163 -17.20 -14.32 -11.69
N ARG A 164 -16.74 -14.31 -12.95
CA ARG A 164 -15.81 -13.29 -13.46
C ARG A 164 -16.49 -11.92 -13.49
N GLY A 165 -15.72 -10.86 -13.23
CA GLY A 165 -16.23 -9.49 -13.21
C GLY A 165 -16.39 -8.92 -11.79
N PRO A 166 -16.80 -7.64 -11.70
CA PRO A 166 -16.98 -6.97 -10.43
C PRO A 166 -18.12 -7.60 -9.65
N TRP A 167 -17.89 -7.86 -8.37
CA TRP A 167 -18.89 -8.44 -7.48
C TRP A 167 -19.46 -7.40 -6.53
N PHE A 168 -19.96 -6.33 -7.14
CA PHE A 168 -20.77 -5.28 -6.53
C PHE A 168 -21.64 -4.66 -7.63
N HIS A 169 -22.76 -4.05 -7.23
CA HIS A 169 -23.69 -3.48 -8.21
C HIS A 169 -23.18 -2.15 -8.78
N ASP A 170 -23.57 -1.89 -10.04
CA ASP A 170 -23.47 -0.59 -10.70
C ASP A 170 -22.05 0.01 -10.65
N LEU A 171 -21.08 -0.77 -11.15
CA LEU A 171 -19.72 -0.29 -11.45
C LEU A 171 -19.79 0.85 -12.47
N ASP A 172 -20.60 0.67 -13.51
CA ASP A 172 -20.87 1.58 -14.61
C ASP A 172 -21.23 2.98 -14.09
N GLY A 173 -22.27 3.09 -13.26
CA GLY A 173 -22.70 4.35 -12.67
C GLY A 173 -21.72 4.92 -11.65
N LEU A 174 -20.93 4.08 -10.97
CA LEU A 174 -19.91 4.56 -10.03
C LEU A 174 -18.74 5.21 -10.76
N PHE A 175 -18.28 4.63 -11.88
CA PHE A 175 -17.07 5.06 -12.58
C PHE A 175 -17.34 5.76 -13.92
N GLY A 176 -18.59 5.96 -14.33
CA GLY A 176 -18.94 6.63 -15.59
C GLY A 176 -18.49 5.84 -16.82
N VAL A 177 -18.64 4.51 -16.78
CA VAL A 177 -18.22 3.59 -17.86
C VAL A 177 -19.37 2.67 -18.26
N GLU A 178 -19.24 2.02 -19.41
CA GLU A 178 -20.09 0.91 -19.82
C GLU A 178 -19.24 -0.37 -19.91
N LEU A 179 -19.59 -1.37 -19.11
CA LEU A 179 -18.92 -2.67 -19.12
C LEU A 179 -19.13 -3.40 -20.46
N GLN A 180 -18.06 -3.91 -21.04
CA GLN A 180 -18.10 -4.71 -22.27
C GLN A 180 -17.85 -6.21 -21.99
N LEU A 181 -18.07 -6.65 -20.74
CA LEU A 181 -17.85 -8.02 -20.32
C LEU A 181 -18.88 -8.99 -20.94
N SER A 182 -18.38 -10.14 -21.41
CA SER A 182 -19.22 -11.29 -21.75
C SER A 182 -19.29 -12.27 -20.58
N TYR A 183 -20.48 -12.78 -20.26
CA TYR A 183 -20.67 -13.67 -19.11
C TYR A 183 -19.79 -14.92 -19.20
N GLY A 184 -18.95 -15.12 -18.19
CA GLY A 184 -18.04 -16.28 -18.08
C GLY A 184 -16.75 -16.18 -18.88
N VAL A 185 -16.56 -15.11 -19.67
CA VAL A 185 -15.35 -14.89 -20.48
C VAL A 185 -14.39 -13.96 -19.72
N ALA A 186 -13.12 -14.34 -19.68
CA ALA A 186 -12.05 -13.45 -19.24
C ALA A 186 -11.47 -12.75 -20.46
N GLU A 187 -11.17 -11.46 -20.35
CA GLU A 187 -10.39 -10.74 -21.34
C GLU A 187 -8.91 -10.81 -20.93
N PRO A 188 -8.10 -11.69 -21.56
CA PRO A 188 -6.74 -11.94 -21.10
C PRO A 188 -5.84 -10.73 -21.34
N ILE A 189 -4.86 -10.56 -20.45
CA ILE A 189 -3.71 -9.69 -20.70
C ILE A 189 -2.67 -10.56 -21.41
N GLU A 190 -2.43 -10.33 -22.70
CA GLU A 190 -1.51 -11.17 -23.49
C GLU A 190 -0.05 -10.78 -23.24
N ASP A 191 0.24 -9.49 -23.07
CA ASP A 191 1.60 -8.97 -22.86
C ASP A 191 2.17 -9.29 -21.48
N ASP A 192 3.49 -9.49 -21.41
CA ASP A 192 4.19 -9.71 -20.14
C ASP A 192 4.43 -8.42 -19.34
N VAL A 193 4.27 -7.27 -19.98
CA VAL A 193 4.36 -5.94 -19.35
C VAL A 193 3.17 -5.11 -19.81
N LEU A 194 2.42 -4.58 -18.87
CA LEU A 194 1.43 -3.55 -19.12
C LEU A 194 2.14 -2.21 -19.18
N GLU A 195 2.17 -1.59 -20.36
CA GLU A 195 2.56 -0.19 -20.53
C GLU A 195 1.33 0.70 -20.46
N MET A 196 1.24 1.55 -19.44
CA MET A 196 0.16 2.51 -19.23
C MET A 196 0.67 3.92 -19.53
N THR A 197 0.27 4.48 -20.68
CA THR A 197 0.70 5.80 -21.14
C THR A 197 -0.37 6.85 -20.84
N PHE A 198 0.02 7.89 -20.12
CA PHE A 198 -0.86 9.00 -19.73
C PHE A 198 -1.12 9.91 -20.92
N THR A 199 -2.38 10.18 -21.23
CA THR A 199 -2.81 11.02 -22.36
C THR A 199 -2.89 12.50 -21.99
N GLU A 200 -2.83 12.80 -20.70
CA GLU A 200 -2.88 14.13 -20.11
C GLU A 200 -2.22 14.12 -18.73
N ASP A 201 -2.02 15.29 -18.13
CA ASP A 201 -1.44 15.40 -16.80
C ASP A 201 -2.37 14.78 -15.74
N PHE A 202 -1.80 13.95 -14.86
CA PHE A 202 -2.51 13.28 -13.78
C PHE A 202 -1.69 13.36 -12.48
N GLY A 203 -1.97 14.36 -11.64
CA GLY A 203 -1.26 14.56 -10.38
C GLY A 203 0.19 14.95 -10.64
N SER A 204 1.15 14.07 -10.34
CA SER A 204 2.58 14.25 -10.68
C SER A 204 2.96 13.73 -12.06
N LEU A 205 2.11 12.91 -12.68
CA LEU A 205 2.45 12.21 -13.92
C LEU A 205 2.11 13.12 -15.09
N ALA A 206 3.07 13.34 -15.98
CA ALA A 206 2.90 14.23 -17.11
C ALA A 206 2.23 13.52 -18.30
N ALA A 207 1.58 14.29 -19.17
CA ALA A 207 1.12 13.79 -20.46
C ALA A 207 2.29 13.17 -21.27
N GLY A 208 2.07 11.98 -21.83
CA GLY A 208 3.07 11.21 -22.57
C GLY A 208 3.99 10.34 -21.70
N GLU A 209 3.88 10.43 -20.37
CA GLU A 209 4.61 9.56 -19.46
C GLU A 209 4.01 8.14 -19.45
N THR A 210 4.86 7.13 -19.30
CA THR A 210 4.44 5.72 -19.29
C THR A 210 4.88 5.04 -17.99
N LEU A 211 3.93 4.41 -17.29
CA LEU A 211 4.19 3.45 -16.22
C LEU A 211 4.14 2.02 -16.77
N ARG A 212 4.95 1.12 -16.21
CA ARG A 212 5.18 -0.25 -16.64
C ARG A 212 4.98 -1.20 -15.47
N PHE A 213 4.08 -2.16 -15.67
CA PHE A 213 3.74 -3.15 -14.65
C PHE A 213 4.02 -4.55 -15.20
N PRO A 214 4.91 -5.34 -14.57
CA PRO A 214 5.04 -6.76 -14.90
C PRO A 214 3.70 -7.46 -14.72
N VAL A 215 3.27 -8.20 -15.74
CA VAL A 215 1.99 -8.91 -15.73
C VAL A 215 2.19 -10.29 -15.13
N ALA A 216 1.49 -10.56 -14.03
CA ALA A 216 1.52 -11.86 -13.34
C ALA A 216 0.14 -12.26 -12.80
N GLY A 217 0.06 -13.48 -12.29
CA GLY A 217 -1.19 -14.12 -11.88
C GLY A 217 -1.45 -15.40 -12.68
N ASN A 218 -2.57 -16.05 -12.40
CA ASN A 218 -3.04 -17.21 -13.16
C ASN A 218 -3.92 -16.80 -14.37
N GLU A 219 -4.35 -17.78 -15.16
CA GLU A 219 -5.21 -17.59 -16.34
C GLU A 219 -6.51 -16.80 -16.08
N ASP A 220 -6.98 -16.79 -14.83
CA ASP A 220 -8.22 -16.11 -14.46
C ASP A 220 -7.99 -14.66 -14.04
N SER A 221 -6.91 -14.42 -13.30
CA SER A 221 -6.55 -13.13 -12.72
C SER A 221 -5.71 -12.26 -13.65
N ARG A 222 -5.04 -12.85 -14.65
CA ARG A 222 -4.36 -12.15 -15.75
C ARG A 222 -5.39 -11.67 -16.77
N ALA A 223 -6.31 -10.84 -16.31
CA ALA A 223 -7.42 -10.33 -17.11
C ALA A 223 -7.67 -8.84 -16.81
N TYR A 224 -8.03 -8.10 -17.85
CA TYR A 224 -8.43 -6.69 -17.73
C TYR A 224 -9.95 -6.54 -17.77
N LEU A 225 -10.44 -5.36 -17.40
CA LEU A 225 -11.84 -4.97 -17.48
C LEU A 225 -12.10 -4.23 -18.81
N PRO A 226 -12.76 -4.84 -19.80
CA PRO A 226 -13.08 -4.13 -21.03
C PRO A 226 -14.21 -3.13 -20.74
N VAL A 227 -13.95 -1.86 -21.02
CA VAL A 227 -14.90 -0.77 -20.82
C VAL A 227 -14.85 0.21 -21.98
N VAL A 228 -15.97 0.88 -22.22
CA VAL A 228 -16.00 2.13 -22.96
C VAL A 228 -16.41 3.29 -22.04
N PRO A 229 -15.89 4.51 -22.24
CA PRO A 229 -16.28 5.64 -21.40
C PRO A 229 -17.75 6.02 -21.61
N ALA A 230 -18.49 6.20 -20.52
CA ALA A 230 -19.88 6.65 -20.47
C ALA A 230 -20.00 7.87 -19.53
N GLY A 231 -19.20 8.90 -19.79
CA GLY A 231 -19.06 10.10 -18.96
C GLY A 231 -17.70 10.21 -18.27
N ALA A 232 -16.99 9.10 -18.10
CA ALA A 232 -15.59 9.11 -17.70
C ALA A 232 -14.68 9.66 -18.81
N ARG A 233 -13.53 10.18 -18.40
CA ARG A 233 -12.42 10.58 -19.26
C ARG A 233 -11.31 9.56 -19.14
N VAL A 234 -10.77 9.12 -20.28
CA VAL A 234 -9.60 8.21 -20.33
C VAL A 234 -8.34 9.04 -20.10
N VAL A 235 -7.68 8.82 -18.96
CA VAL A 235 -6.47 9.55 -18.56
C VAL A 235 -5.19 8.78 -18.91
N ALA A 236 -5.29 7.46 -19.10
CA ALA A 236 -4.21 6.65 -19.63
C ALA A 236 -4.74 5.47 -20.45
N THR A 237 -3.99 5.09 -21.49
CA THR A 237 -4.25 3.93 -22.32
C THR A 237 -3.14 2.90 -22.21
N ASP A 238 -3.45 1.65 -22.51
CA ASP A 238 -2.42 0.62 -22.65
C ASP A 238 -1.72 0.69 -24.02
N ALA A 239 -0.77 -0.21 -24.27
CA ALA A 239 -0.05 -0.34 -25.55
C ALA A 239 -0.96 -0.66 -26.77
N HIS A 240 -2.17 -1.15 -26.53
CA HIS A 240 -3.16 -1.48 -27.56
C HIS A 240 -4.21 -0.36 -27.75
N GLY A 241 -4.05 0.77 -27.07
CA GLY A 241 -4.98 1.90 -27.11
C GLY A 241 -6.27 1.67 -26.32
N ARG A 242 -6.33 0.64 -25.47
CA ARG A 242 -7.47 0.36 -24.59
C ARG A 242 -7.44 1.28 -23.37
N PRO A 243 -8.60 1.70 -22.82
CA PRO A 243 -8.63 2.47 -21.58
C PRO A 243 -7.99 1.69 -20.42
N ALA A 244 -6.91 2.24 -19.84
CA ALA A 244 -6.16 1.63 -18.76
C ALA A 244 -6.42 2.32 -17.40
N LEU A 245 -6.62 3.64 -17.43
CA LEU A 245 -7.00 4.46 -16.29
C LEU A 245 -8.07 5.48 -16.74
N LEU A 246 -9.18 5.56 -16.02
CA LEU A 246 -10.29 6.47 -16.30
C LEU A 246 -10.65 7.29 -15.06
N THR A 247 -11.03 8.55 -15.25
CA THR A 247 -11.53 9.44 -14.20
C THR A 247 -12.94 9.88 -14.50
N TYR A 248 -13.82 9.82 -13.51
CA TYR A 248 -15.19 10.32 -13.59
C TYR A 248 -15.45 11.32 -12.46
N GLU A 249 -15.73 12.56 -12.84
CA GLU A 249 -16.08 13.61 -11.88
C GLU A 249 -17.52 13.43 -11.41
N THR A 250 -17.75 13.46 -10.09
CA THR A 250 -19.07 13.23 -9.50
C THR A 250 -19.27 14.09 -8.26
N GLY A 251 -20.33 14.89 -8.24
CA GLY A 251 -20.55 15.90 -7.20
C GLY A 251 -19.36 16.86 -7.09
N ARG A 252 -18.72 16.92 -5.92
CA ARG A 252 -17.54 17.75 -5.64
C ARG A 252 -16.21 17.00 -5.75
N GLY A 253 -16.24 15.70 -5.97
CA GLY A 253 -15.05 14.84 -6.03
C GLY A 253 -15.05 13.98 -7.28
N ARG A 254 -14.44 12.80 -7.19
CA ARG A 254 -14.23 11.93 -8.36
C ARG A 254 -14.02 10.47 -8.01
N THR A 255 -14.18 9.63 -9.02
CA THR A 255 -13.81 8.22 -8.99
C THR A 255 -12.78 7.94 -10.07
N VAL A 256 -11.80 7.08 -9.78
CA VAL A 256 -10.73 6.68 -10.69
C VAL A 256 -10.73 5.17 -10.82
N LEU A 257 -10.86 4.66 -12.04
CA LEU A 257 -10.85 3.24 -12.36
C LEU A 257 -9.58 2.87 -13.11
N ALA A 258 -8.76 2.00 -12.54
CA ALA A 258 -7.77 1.24 -13.30
C ALA A 258 -8.42 -0.07 -13.76
N THR A 259 -8.39 -0.35 -15.07
CA THR A 259 -9.02 -1.55 -15.66
C THR A 259 -8.16 -2.80 -15.52
N TYR A 260 -6.99 -2.69 -14.90
CA TYR A 260 -6.03 -3.78 -14.69
C TYR A 260 -5.78 -4.01 -13.19
N PRO A 261 -5.50 -5.25 -12.76
CA PRO A 261 -5.29 -5.59 -11.35
C PRO A 261 -3.85 -5.30 -10.90
N LEU A 262 -3.46 -4.02 -10.87
CA LEU A 262 -2.06 -3.58 -10.70
C LEU A 262 -1.38 -4.20 -9.47
N GLU A 263 -2.02 -4.07 -8.30
CA GLU A 263 -1.47 -4.57 -7.03
C GLU A 263 -1.45 -6.10 -6.98
N HIS A 264 -2.40 -6.78 -7.62
CA HIS A 264 -2.39 -8.24 -7.72
C HIS A 264 -1.24 -8.73 -8.61
N MET A 265 -1.02 -8.11 -9.77
CA MET A 265 0.09 -8.47 -10.66
C MET A 265 1.42 -8.29 -9.94
N ALA A 266 1.59 -7.17 -9.22
CA ALA A 266 2.75 -6.94 -8.38
C ALA A 266 2.87 -8.00 -7.26
N ALA A 267 1.79 -8.29 -6.53
CA ALA A 267 1.80 -9.30 -5.45
C ALA A 267 2.12 -10.73 -5.95
N ARG A 268 1.89 -11.02 -7.23
CA ARG A 268 2.22 -12.30 -7.88
C ARG A 268 3.59 -12.31 -8.57
N THR A 269 4.33 -11.21 -8.51
CA THR A 269 5.67 -11.09 -9.09
C THR A 269 6.73 -11.14 -7.99
N SER A 270 7.62 -12.13 -8.06
CA SER A 270 8.74 -12.25 -7.11
C SER A 270 9.69 -11.06 -7.22
N ARG A 271 10.09 -10.49 -6.08
CA ARG A 271 11.07 -9.37 -6.01
C ARG A 271 10.67 -8.15 -6.85
N VAL A 272 9.38 -7.87 -6.98
CA VAL A 272 8.87 -6.79 -7.83
C VAL A 272 9.13 -5.39 -7.26
N ASN A 273 9.26 -5.26 -5.93
CA ASN A 273 9.33 -3.95 -5.29
C ASN A 273 10.74 -3.34 -5.38
N PRO A 274 10.85 -2.02 -5.63
CA PRO A 274 9.76 -1.09 -5.89
C PRO A 274 9.19 -1.22 -7.32
N GLU A 275 7.85 -1.19 -7.44
CA GLU A 275 7.14 -1.17 -8.72
C GLU A 275 6.21 0.04 -8.84
N GLU A 276 5.87 0.43 -10.08
CA GLU A 276 5.37 1.77 -10.40
C GLU A 276 3.98 2.14 -9.83
N THR A 277 3.27 1.23 -9.16
CA THR A 277 2.01 1.56 -8.45
C THR A 277 2.22 2.66 -7.40
N HIS A 278 3.41 2.74 -6.78
CA HIS A 278 3.71 3.82 -5.84
C HIS A 278 3.63 5.22 -6.49
N ARG A 279 3.99 5.33 -7.78
CA ARG A 279 3.94 6.58 -8.55
C ARG A 279 2.50 6.98 -8.85
N LEU A 280 1.66 5.99 -9.16
CA LEU A 280 0.21 6.20 -9.32
C LEU A 280 -0.45 6.63 -7.99
N TYR A 281 -0.08 5.99 -6.87
CA TYR A 281 -0.62 6.35 -5.55
C TYR A 281 -0.18 7.77 -5.12
N ALA A 282 1.06 8.18 -5.43
CA ALA A 282 1.52 9.55 -5.22
C ALA A 282 0.72 10.56 -6.06
N ALA A 283 0.40 10.23 -7.31
CA ALA A 283 -0.45 11.06 -8.17
C ALA A 283 -1.88 11.17 -7.65
N LEU A 284 -2.47 10.05 -7.21
CA LEU A 284 -3.80 10.00 -6.59
C LEU A 284 -3.85 10.84 -5.31
N ALA A 285 -2.83 10.75 -4.45
CA ALA A 285 -2.75 11.55 -3.23
C ALA A 285 -2.73 13.05 -3.55
N ARG A 286 -1.92 13.48 -4.53
CA ARG A 286 -1.87 14.88 -4.98
C ARG A 286 -3.22 15.36 -5.50
N ILE A 287 -3.90 14.54 -6.31
CA ILE A 287 -5.22 14.87 -6.86
C ILE A 287 -6.29 14.97 -5.77
N ALA A 288 -6.26 14.04 -4.82
CA ALA A 288 -7.21 13.99 -3.71
C ALA A 288 -6.96 15.12 -2.69
N GLY A 289 -5.77 15.72 -2.68
CA GLY A 289 -5.32 16.59 -1.61
C GLY A 289 -5.09 15.84 -0.29
N ALA A 290 -4.78 14.53 -0.36
CA ALA A 290 -4.48 13.73 0.82
C ALA A 290 -3.12 14.13 1.40
N ALA A 291 -3.06 14.35 2.72
CA ALA A 291 -1.83 14.75 3.38
C ALA A 291 -0.70 13.73 3.21
N ARG A 292 0.47 14.23 2.86
CA ARG A 292 1.76 13.53 2.91
C ARG A 292 2.75 14.42 3.66
N PRO A 293 2.74 14.40 5.01
CA PRO A 293 3.44 15.40 5.84
C PRO A 293 4.95 15.48 5.61
N VAL A 294 5.51 14.39 5.10
CA VAL A 294 6.90 14.29 4.66
C VAL A 294 6.95 13.36 3.46
N THR A 295 7.73 13.70 2.44
CA THR A 295 8.03 12.82 1.29
C THR A 295 9.51 12.80 0.96
N VAL A 296 9.97 11.75 0.28
CA VAL A 296 11.32 11.61 -0.25
C VAL A 296 11.25 11.19 -1.71
N ASP A 297 12.20 11.66 -2.53
CA ASP A 297 12.26 11.37 -3.97
C ASP A 297 12.92 10.01 -4.25
N THR A 298 12.55 8.98 -3.49
CA THR A 298 12.98 7.60 -3.73
C THR A 298 12.02 6.61 -3.06
N PRO A 299 11.60 5.54 -3.76
CA PRO A 299 10.74 4.52 -3.16
C PRO A 299 11.47 3.58 -2.19
N TYR A 300 12.81 3.66 -2.12
CA TYR A 300 13.64 2.82 -1.25
C TYR A 300 13.71 3.31 0.19
N VAL A 301 13.24 4.54 0.46
CA VAL A 301 13.16 5.08 1.82
C VAL A 301 11.71 5.45 2.08
N ALA A 302 11.09 4.84 3.07
CA ALA A 302 9.75 5.24 3.49
C ALA A 302 9.84 6.38 4.51
N ALA A 303 9.08 7.44 4.29
CA ALA A 303 8.97 8.58 5.20
C ALA A 303 7.62 8.60 5.93
N ASP A 304 7.63 8.97 7.21
CA ASP A 304 6.41 9.15 8.01
C ASP A 304 6.62 10.09 9.19
N THR A 305 5.54 10.46 9.87
CA THR A 305 5.57 11.34 11.03
C THR A 305 4.95 10.70 12.27
N LEU A 306 5.60 10.92 13.41
CA LEU A 306 5.01 10.70 14.73
C LEU A 306 4.86 12.05 15.45
N VAL A 307 3.80 12.19 16.24
CA VAL A 307 3.54 13.37 17.06
C VAL A 307 3.52 12.96 18.52
N ARG A 308 4.30 13.63 19.35
CA ARG A 308 4.29 13.47 20.79
C ARG A 308 3.16 14.29 21.43
N GLU A 309 2.70 13.87 22.60
CA GLU A 309 1.63 14.54 23.37
C GLU A 309 1.85 16.05 23.60
N ASP A 310 3.09 16.53 23.63
CA ASP A 310 3.45 17.95 23.77
C ASP A 310 3.45 18.72 22.43
N GLY A 311 3.06 18.07 21.34
CA GLY A 311 3.00 18.64 20.00
C GLY A 311 4.29 18.52 19.20
N LYS A 312 5.38 18.01 19.78
CA LYS A 312 6.61 17.76 19.03
C LYS A 312 6.38 16.75 17.91
N ARG A 313 6.94 17.01 16.74
CA ARG A 313 6.81 16.16 15.55
C ARG A 313 8.15 15.53 15.21
N PHE A 314 8.12 14.25 14.84
CA PHE A 314 9.30 13.49 14.47
C PHE A 314 9.09 12.89 13.09
N VAL A 315 10.04 13.12 12.18
CA VAL A 315 10.11 12.47 10.87
C VAL A 315 10.92 11.20 11.00
N TRP A 316 10.37 10.09 10.53
CA TRP A 316 11.01 8.78 10.46
C TRP A 316 11.32 8.45 9.01
N LEU A 317 12.60 8.18 8.72
CA LEU A 317 13.08 7.69 7.43
C LEU A 317 13.58 6.26 7.62
N VAL A 318 12.99 5.31 6.90
CA VAL A 318 13.33 3.89 7.02
C VAL A 318 13.77 3.38 5.65
N SER A 319 15.06 3.03 5.52
CA SER A 319 15.62 2.50 4.28
C SER A 319 15.28 1.02 4.10
N GLN A 320 14.96 0.65 2.87
CA GLN A 320 14.86 -0.73 2.37
C GLN A 320 15.99 -1.06 1.39
N ALA A 321 16.96 -0.16 1.22
CA ALA A 321 18.13 -0.38 0.38
C ALA A 321 19.25 -1.11 1.15
N ASP A 322 20.00 -1.95 0.43
CA ASP A 322 21.23 -2.60 0.93
C ASP A 322 22.48 -1.71 0.78
N GLU A 323 22.31 -0.50 0.27
CA GLU A 323 23.34 0.52 0.14
C GLU A 323 22.97 1.80 0.92
N GLU A 324 23.98 2.63 1.17
CA GLU A 324 23.79 3.94 1.78
C GLU A 324 23.12 4.89 0.78
N LEU A 325 22.08 5.59 1.22
CA LEU A 325 21.37 6.57 0.42
C LEU A 325 21.48 7.96 1.05
N THR A 326 21.69 8.98 0.22
CA THR A 326 21.48 10.37 0.62
C THR A 326 20.14 10.83 0.06
N VAL A 327 19.20 11.14 0.95
CA VAL A 327 17.87 11.61 0.58
C VAL A 327 17.64 13.04 1.04
N ARG A 328 16.74 13.74 0.37
CA ARG A 328 16.29 15.08 0.75
C ARG A 328 14.79 15.03 1.04
N PRO A 329 14.39 14.86 2.31
CA PRO A 329 12.97 14.86 2.65
C PRO A 329 12.36 16.24 2.46
N ASP A 330 11.19 16.29 1.84
CA ASP A 330 10.33 17.46 1.70
C ASP A 330 9.23 17.38 2.76
N ALA A 331 9.17 18.35 3.67
CA ALA A 331 8.26 18.36 4.82
C ALA A 331 7.73 19.76 5.09
N ASP A 332 6.59 19.85 5.77
CA ASP A 332 5.95 21.12 6.16
C ASP A 332 6.63 21.77 7.39
N GLY A 333 7.94 22.01 7.30
CA GLY A 333 8.76 22.62 8.36
C GLY A 333 10.26 22.38 8.20
N GLU A 334 11.05 23.00 9.07
CA GLU A 334 12.49 22.76 9.11
C GLU A 334 12.80 21.44 9.82
N LEU A 335 13.62 20.60 9.18
CA LEU A 335 14.10 19.35 9.75
C LEU A 335 15.39 19.58 10.53
N ARG A 336 15.47 19.02 11.73
CA ARG A 336 16.64 19.12 12.61
C ARG A 336 17.11 17.75 13.03
N ASP A 337 18.42 17.58 13.09
CA ASP A 337 19.02 16.36 13.63
C ASP A 337 18.70 16.22 15.12
N LEU A 338 18.32 15.02 15.56
CA LEU A 338 17.90 14.78 16.95
C LEU A 338 19.04 14.93 17.97
N GLU A 339 20.29 14.74 17.57
CA GLU A 339 21.43 14.78 18.49
C GLU A 339 22.03 16.18 18.57
N SER A 340 22.27 16.79 17.42
CA SER A 340 22.91 18.11 17.35
C SER A 340 21.92 19.28 17.42
N GLY A 341 20.65 19.07 17.05
CA GLY A 341 19.65 20.13 16.90
C GLY A 341 19.86 21.04 15.69
N GLU A 342 20.90 20.79 14.89
CA GLU A 342 21.22 21.56 13.70
C GLU A 342 20.24 21.28 12.56
N PRO A 343 19.90 22.28 11.73
CA PRO A 343 19.10 22.06 10.53
C PRO A 343 19.75 21.08 9.56
N VAL A 344 18.96 20.17 9.00
CA VAL A 344 19.41 19.18 8.01
C VAL A 344 18.56 19.30 6.76
N ARG A 345 19.20 19.19 5.60
CA ARG A 345 18.53 19.13 4.29
C ARG A 345 18.78 17.79 3.61
N ASP A 346 20.05 17.40 3.55
CA ASP A 346 20.47 16.11 3.00
C ASP A 346 20.71 15.15 4.16
N VAL A 347 20.04 13.99 4.11
CA VAL A 347 20.06 13.00 5.19
C VAL A 347 20.68 11.72 4.64
N VAL A 348 21.81 11.34 5.20
CA VAL A 348 22.45 10.05 4.92
C VAL A 348 21.74 8.98 5.74
N VAL A 349 21.24 7.95 5.06
CA VAL A 349 20.58 6.79 5.65
C VAL A 349 21.40 5.55 5.29
N ALA A 350 21.91 4.85 6.31
CA ALA A 350 22.68 3.63 6.14
C ALA A 350 21.85 2.52 5.47
N PRO A 351 22.49 1.45 4.93
CA PRO A 351 21.80 0.25 4.48
C PRO A 351 20.83 -0.28 5.52
N TYR A 352 19.56 -0.49 5.14
CA TYR A 352 18.46 -0.90 6.03
C TYR A 352 18.32 -0.05 7.30
N GLY A 353 18.87 1.17 7.27
CA GLY A 353 19.00 2.05 8.42
C GLY A 353 17.72 2.85 8.69
N VAL A 354 17.68 3.40 9.91
CA VAL A 354 16.61 4.30 10.35
C VAL A 354 17.23 5.64 10.74
N ARG A 355 16.68 6.74 10.21
CA ARG A 355 16.97 8.10 10.66
C ARG A 355 15.70 8.73 11.22
N VAL A 356 15.85 9.43 12.33
CA VAL A 356 14.76 10.18 12.96
C VAL A 356 15.20 11.63 13.11
N LEU A 357 14.33 12.57 12.73
CA LEU A 357 14.57 14.01 12.73
C LEU A 357 13.46 14.70 13.52
N GLU A 358 13.76 15.83 14.17
CA GLU A 358 12.72 16.72 14.74
C GLU A 358 12.20 17.63 13.62
N LEU A 359 10.88 17.76 13.52
CA LEU A 359 10.20 18.66 12.58
C LEU A 359 9.70 19.89 13.34
N GLY A 360 10.27 21.04 13.00
CA GLY A 360 10.04 22.35 13.63
C GLY A 360 8.69 23.00 13.34
#